data_AF-A0A847BV61-F1
#
_entry.id   AF-A0A847BV61-F1
#
_cell.length_a   1.000
_cell.length_b   1.000
_cell.length_c   1.000
_cell.angle_alpha   90.00
_cell.angle_beta   90.00
_cell.angle_gamma   90.00
#
_symmetry.space_group_name_H-M   'P 1'
#
loop_
_entity.id
_entity.type
_entity.pdbx_description
1 polymer ?
#
loop_
_entity_poly.entity_id
_entity_poly.type
_entity_poly.pdbx_seq_one_letter_code
_entity_poly.pdbx_strand_id
1 'polypeptide(L)'
;AIGSSFLANEMGFSYSLGAFMAGMVIAETKFKHQAEADLIPFRDLLLGLFFVTVGMQIKINIIVEYFHIILFFLIVILVLKFGVIYLLLRLTEHKKTALKTALALIQVGEFSLAILELARSYSLIHAPYNQIMVVIIVISMIFTPIILKHLTRITDWLIPVTEEDAIIPEYISKGIKDHVVILGYGEFGQSLAKAFREEGELYVVAERDIHSYHKGVANGDPIIFGNALKKEVLKSTYYKSARRIIVAIDNPKKLYEVCIMLLESIPSEKIIVKVHSHREKMDLENLKIETIIVENEVTSKAALEACLQS
;
A
#
# COMPACT_ATOMS: atom_id res chain seq x y z
N ALA A 1 -29.55 5.89 15.66
CA ALA A 1 -28.49 6.58 16.42
C ALA A 1 -29.07 7.54 17.47
N ILE A 2 -29.77 8.62 17.07
CA ILE A 2 -30.25 9.68 17.99
C ILE A 2 -31.04 9.15 19.19
N GLY A 3 -32.04 8.28 18.97
CA GLY A 3 -32.83 7.69 20.06
C GLY A 3 -32.00 6.84 21.03
N SER A 4 -31.01 6.10 20.52
CA SER A 4 -30.11 5.29 21.36
C SER A 4 -29.09 6.16 22.11
N SER A 5 -28.57 7.23 21.49
CA SER A 5 -27.75 8.24 22.16
C SER A 5 -28.49 8.91 23.32
N PHE A 6 -29.76 9.26 23.11
CA PHE A 6 -30.59 9.88 24.14
C PHE A 6 -30.84 8.92 25.32
N LEU A 7 -31.25 7.68 25.03
CA LEU A 7 -31.42 6.65 26.07
C LEU A 7 -30.13 6.34 26.83
N ALA A 8 -29.00 6.24 26.12
CA ALA A 8 -27.70 6.02 26.76
C ALA A 8 -27.35 7.17 27.71
N ASN A 9 -27.67 8.41 27.34
CA ASN A 9 -27.41 9.57 28.18
C ASN A 9 -28.31 9.65 29.42
N GLU A 10 -29.59 9.30 29.29
CA GLU A 10 -30.50 9.14 30.45
C GLU A 10 -30.00 8.06 31.42
N MET A 11 -29.32 7.03 30.91
CA MET A 11 -28.68 5.99 31.71
C MET A 11 -27.30 6.40 32.28
N GLY A 12 -26.86 7.64 32.05
CA GLY A 12 -25.58 8.17 32.55
C GLY A 12 -24.37 7.90 31.65
N PHE A 13 -24.56 7.37 30.45
CA PHE A 13 -23.48 7.16 29.48
C PHE A 13 -23.32 8.36 28.52
N SER A 14 -22.22 8.37 27.75
CA SER A 14 -22.01 9.42 26.73
C SER A 14 -22.93 9.25 25.52
N TYR A 15 -23.31 10.35 24.89
CA TYR A 15 -24.05 10.32 23.61
C TYR A 15 -23.31 9.52 22.52
N SER A 16 -21.97 9.60 22.51
CA SER A 16 -21.11 8.88 21.58
C SER A 16 -21.21 7.36 21.77
N LEU A 17 -21.30 6.87 23.01
CA LEU A 17 -21.46 5.44 23.29
C LEU A 17 -22.80 4.92 22.75
N GLY A 18 -23.90 5.64 23.01
CA GLY A 18 -25.21 5.25 22.47
C GLY A 18 -25.28 5.30 20.95
N ALA A 19 -24.63 6.29 20.32
CA ALA A 19 -24.51 6.34 18.86
C ALA A 19 -23.73 5.14 18.31
N PHE A 20 -22.61 4.79 18.96
CA PHE A 20 -21.77 3.66 18.61
C PHE A 20 -22.51 2.32 18.74
N MET A 21 -23.24 2.12 19.85
CA MET A 21 -24.06 0.92 20.05
C MET A 21 -25.14 0.79 18.99
N ALA A 22 -25.84 1.87 18.64
CA ALA A 22 -26.80 1.85 17.54
C ALA A 22 -26.14 1.47 16.21
N GLY A 23 -24.92 1.98 15.95
CA GLY A 23 -24.14 1.62 14.77
C GLY A 23 -23.79 0.13 14.73
N MET A 24 -23.32 -0.44 15.84
CA MET A 24 -23.01 -1.87 15.95
C MET A 24 -24.22 -2.75 15.69
N VAL A 25 -25.37 -2.42 16.29
CA VAL A 25 -26.62 -3.18 16.08
C VAL A 25 -27.04 -3.13 14.61
N ILE A 26 -26.94 -1.96 13.95
CA ILE A 26 -27.25 -1.81 12.53
C ILE A 26 -26.27 -2.60 11.66
N ALA A 27 -24.98 -2.64 12.03
CA ALA A 27 -23.94 -3.35 11.30
C ALA A 27 -24.14 -4.87 11.26
N GLU A 28 -24.85 -5.44 12.23
CA GLU A 28 -25.22 -6.86 12.24
C GLU A 28 -26.50 -7.17 11.46
N THR A 29 -27.22 -6.16 10.99
CA THR A 29 -28.45 -6.38 10.20
C THR A 29 -28.14 -6.69 8.73
N LYS A 30 -29.10 -7.36 8.08
CA LYS A 30 -29.09 -7.56 6.61
C LYS A 30 -29.10 -6.26 5.78
N PHE A 31 -29.40 -5.12 6.40
CA PHE A 31 -29.45 -3.80 5.77
C PHE A 31 -28.18 -2.97 5.97
N LYS A 32 -27.12 -3.53 6.58
CA LYS A 32 -25.90 -2.80 6.94
C LYS A 32 -25.31 -1.96 5.79
N HIS A 33 -25.24 -2.51 4.57
CA HIS A 33 -24.65 -1.83 3.42
C HIS A 33 -25.51 -0.67 2.91
N GLN A 34 -26.84 -0.83 2.98
CA GLN A 34 -27.77 0.23 2.62
C GLN A 34 -27.76 1.35 3.67
N ALA A 35 -27.80 0.99 4.95
CA ALA A 35 -27.70 1.94 6.04
C ALA A 35 -26.35 2.70 6.03
N GLU A 36 -25.26 2.02 5.70
CA GLU A 36 -23.95 2.67 5.51
C GLU A 36 -23.98 3.65 4.34
N ALA A 37 -24.49 3.25 3.17
CA ALA A 37 -24.61 4.11 2.00
C ALA A 37 -25.45 5.37 2.28
N ASP A 38 -26.56 5.22 3.01
CA ASP A 38 -27.44 6.31 3.38
C ASP A 38 -26.80 7.26 4.41
N LEU A 39 -25.88 6.77 5.26
CA LEU A 39 -25.22 7.56 6.30
C LEU A 39 -23.96 8.29 5.81
N ILE A 40 -23.30 7.82 4.75
CA ILE A 40 -22.08 8.45 4.20
C ILE A 40 -22.28 9.96 3.92
N PRO A 41 -23.35 10.41 3.23
CA PRO A 41 -23.56 11.84 2.96
C PRO A 41 -23.68 12.68 4.24
N PHE A 42 -24.35 12.16 5.27
CA PHE A 42 -24.49 12.85 6.55
C PHE A 42 -23.16 12.90 7.30
N ARG A 43 -22.41 11.80 7.32
CA ARG A 43 -21.09 11.74 7.92
C ARG A 43 -20.19 12.81 7.29
N ASP A 44 -20.13 12.86 5.97
CA ASP A 44 -19.24 13.77 5.26
C ASP A 44 -19.66 15.24 5.46
N LEU A 45 -20.97 15.53 5.46
CA LEU A 45 -21.49 16.87 5.78
C LEU A 45 -21.18 17.29 7.22
N LEU A 46 -21.40 16.39 8.19
CA LEU A 46 -21.16 16.66 9.60
C LEU A 46 -19.66 16.81 9.90
N LEU A 47 -18.81 16.02 9.25
CA LEU A 47 -17.34 16.18 9.31
C LEU A 47 -16.93 17.55 8.74
N GLY A 48 -17.48 17.94 7.59
CA GLY A 48 -17.24 19.27 7.02
C GLY A 48 -17.63 20.40 7.98
N LEU A 49 -18.83 20.33 8.55
CA LEU A 49 -19.30 21.29 9.55
C LEU A 49 -18.42 21.31 10.80
N PHE A 50 -18.02 20.14 11.29
CA PHE A 50 -17.13 19.98 12.44
C PHE A 50 -15.78 20.67 12.19
N PHE A 51 -15.14 20.42 11.06
CA PHE A 51 -13.84 21.02 10.74
C PHE A 51 -13.93 22.54 10.54
N VAL A 52 -15.00 23.04 9.91
CA VAL A 52 -15.23 24.49 9.80
C VAL A 52 -15.40 25.10 11.19
N THR A 53 -16.20 24.48 12.05
CA THR A 53 -16.48 24.99 13.40
C THR A 53 -15.21 24.99 14.26
N VAL A 54 -14.46 23.89 14.27
CA VAL A 54 -13.18 23.79 15.00
C VAL A 54 -12.18 24.80 14.45
N GLY A 55 -12.10 24.96 13.13
CA GLY A 55 -11.25 25.96 12.48
C GLY A 55 -11.56 27.38 12.91
N MET A 56 -12.85 27.74 13.01
CA MET A 56 -13.30 29.06 13.48
C MET A 56 -12.97 29.32 14.96
N GLN A 57 -12.84 28.27 15.78
CA GLN A 57 -12.44 28.42 17.18
C GLN A 57 -10.93 28.70 17.36
N ILE A 58 -10.12 28.56 16.31
CA ILE A 58 -8.67 28.76 16.38
C ILE A 58 -8.32 30.24 16.51
N LYS A 59 -7.79 30.62 17.68
CA LYS A 59 -7.26 31.97 17.91
C LYS A 59 -5.79 32.05 17.47
N ILE A 60 -5.55 32.76 16.36
CA ILE A 60 -4.20 32.94 15.80
C ILE A 60 -3.22 33.55 16.80
N ASN A 61 -3.68 34.47 17.66
CA ASN A 61 -2.84 35.10 18.68
C ASN A 61 -2.18 34.07 19.61
N ILE A 62 -2.93 33.02 20.01
CA ILE A 62 -2.41 31.95 20.87
C ILE A 62 -1.36 31.11 20.14
N ILE A 63 -1.50 30.92 18.82
CA ILE A 63 -0.51 30.18 18.02
C ILE A 63 0.82 30.94 18.03
N VAL A 64 0.79 32.25 17.85
CA VAL A 64 1.99 33.08 17.81
C VAL A 64 2.64 33.15 19.19
N GLU A 65 1.84 33.40 20.23
CA GLU A 65 2.32 33.53 21.61
C GLU A 65 2.91 32.23 22.15
N TYR A 66 2.27 31.08 21.88
CA TYR A 66 2.64 29.77 22.41
C TYR A 66 3.31 28.87 21.36
N PHE A 67 3.85 29.44 20.27
CA PHE A 67 4.38 28.68 19.13
C PHE A 67 5.37 27.59 19.56
N HIS A 68 6.32 27.93 20.42
CA HIS A 68 7.33 26.99 20.92
C HIS A 68 6.73 25.85 21.74
N ILE A 69 5.73 26.14 22.57
CA ILE A 69 5.04 25.14 23.40
C ILE A 69 4.24 24.19 22.51
N ILE A 70 3.49 24.74 21.55
CA ILE A 70 2.71 23.97 20.58
C ILE A 70 3.62 23.03 19.79
N LEU A 71 4.73 23.55 19.24
CA LEU A 71 5.66 22.76 18.46
C LEU A 71 6.31 21.64 19.28
N PHE A 72 6.72 21.94 20.51
CA PHE A 72 7.30 20.95 21.42
C PHE A 72 6.32 19.80 21.70
N PHE A 73 5.10 20.11 22.15
CA PHE A 73 4.12 19.07 22.47
C PHE A 73 3.63 18.32 21.24
N LEU A 74 3.51 18.97 20.08
CA LEU A 74 3.21 18.31 18.83
C LEU A 74 4.26 17.24 18.52
N ILE A 75 5.55 17.59 18.55
CA ILE A 75 6.63 16.63 18.27
C ILE A 75 6.62 15.49 19.30
N VAL A 76 6.49 15.82 20.59
CA VAL A 76 6.47 14.81 21.67
C VAL A 76 5.33 13.82 21.47
N ILE A 77 4.11 14.28 21.20
CA ILE A 77 2.95 13.40 21.01
C ILE A 77 3.13 12.52 19.77
N LEU A 78 3.59 13.09 18.66
CA LEU A 78 3.80 12.33 17.43
C LEU A 78 4.89 11.27 17.61
N VAL A 79 6.04 11.63 18.20
CA VAL A 79 7.15 10.71 18.44
C VAL A 79 6.75 9.60 19.42
N LEU A 80 6.06 9.95 20.51
CA LEU A 80 5.59 8.97 21.49
C LEU A 80 4.62 7.98 20.85
N LYS A 81 3.60 8.48 20.15
CA LYS A 81 2.60 7.64 19.49
C LYS A 81 3.24 6.76 18.42
N PHE A 82 4.13 7.33 17.61
CA PHE A 82 4.92 6.59 16.63
C PHE A 82 5.73 5.47 17.29
N GLY A 83 6.47 5.78 18.36
CA GLY A 83 7.31 4.81 19.07
C GLY A 83 6.50 3.65 19.65
N VAL A 84 5.36 3.94 20.27
CA VAL A 84 4.45 2.90 20.80
C VAL A 84 3.94 1.99 19.69
N ILE A 85 3.40 2.56 18.60
CA ILE A 85 2.85 1.76 17.50
C ILE A 85 3.94 0.96 16.80
N TYR A 86 5.09 1.59 16.52
CA TYR A 86 6.21 0.94 15.89
C TYR A 86 6.75 -0.22 16.72
N LEU A 87 6.93 -0.03 18.03
CA LEU A 87 7.45 -1.06 18.93
C LEU A 87 6.50 -2.26 19.01
N LEU A 88 5.19 -2.01 19.13
CA LEU A 88 4.19 -3.07 19.17
C LEU A 88 4.18 -3.87 17.86
N LEU A 89 4.17 -3.19 16.72
CA LEU A 89 4.16 -3.86 15.42
C LEU A 89 5.48 -4.52 15.11
N ARG A 90 6.60 -4.06 15.67
CA ARG A 90 7.91 -4.67 15.42
C ARG A 90 7.99 -6.11 15.93
N LEU A 91 7.15 -6.48 16.91
CA LEU A 91 7.07 -7.84 17.45
C LEU A 91 6.42 -8.82 16.48
N THR A 92 5.52 -8.36 15.60
CA THR A 92 4.72 -9.21 14.71
C THR A 92 5.03 -9.00 13.23
N GLU A 93 5.51 -7.81 12.85
CA GLU A 93 5.67 -7.37 11.46
C GLU A 93 7.12 -7.00 11.10
N HIS A 94 7.40 -7.02 9.79
CA HIS A 94 8.67 -6.54 9.24
C HIS A 94 8.87 -5.04 9.52
N LYS A 95 10.15 -4.62 9.68
CA LYS A 95 10.53 -3.23 10.02
C LYS A 95 9.87 -2.20 9.12
N LYS A 96 9.80 -2.48 7.81
CA LYS A 96 9.24 -1.58 6.80
C LYS A 96 7.72 -1.44 6.91
N THR A 97 7.01 -2.55 7.15
CA THR A 97 5.57 -2.57 7.38
C THR A 97 5.23 -1.87 8.68
N ALA A 98 5.92 -2.20 9.78
CA ALA A 98 5.75 -1.54 11.07
C ALA A 98 5.98 -0.03 10.98
N LEU A 99 7.02 0.41 10.25
CA LEU A 99 7.31 1.83 10.02
C LEU A 99 6.18 2.54 9.24
N LYS A 100 5.71 1.94 8.14
CA LYS A 100 4.62 2.50 7.34
C LYS A 100 3.34 2.64 8.15
N THR A 101 2.98 1.60 8.90
CA THR A 101 1.77 1.59 9.73
C THR A 101 1.87 2.60 10.87
N ALA A 102 3.02 2.70 11.54
CA ALA A 102 3.23 3.68 12.60
C ALA A 102 3.12 5.13 12.09
N LEU A 103 3.69 5.42 10.91
CA LEU A 103 3.53 6.74 10.26
C LEU A 103 2.10 7.00 9.81
N ALA A 104 1.39 5.98 9.31
CA ALA A 104 0.01 6.14 8.86
C ALA A 104 -0.97 6.42 10.01
N LEU A 105 -0.65 5.92 11.21
CA LEU A 105 -1.50 6.07 12.40
C LEU A 105 -1.01 7.17 13.37
N ILE A 106 -0.04 7.99 12.98
CA ILE A 106 0.60 8.97 13.87
C ILE A 106 -0.34 10.15 14.24
N GLN A 107 -1.38 10.40 13.43
CA GLN A 107 -2.33 11.51 13.62
C GLN A 107 -3.02 11.48 14.98
N VAL A 108 -3.22 12.64 15.61
CA VAL A 108 -4.11 12.74 16.78
C VAL A 108 -5.57 12.62 16.33
N GLY A 109 -6.30 11.66 16.91
CA GLY A 109 -7.66 11.33 16.46
C GLY A 109 -8.69 12.43 16.73
N GLU A 110 -9.69 12.56 15.85
CA GLU A 110 -10.79 13.53 15.93
C GLU A 110 -11.59 13.45 17.22
N PHE A 111 -11.70 12.25 17.79
CA PHE A 111 -12.36 12.03 19.08
C PHE A 111 -11.72 12.84 20.22
N SER A 112 -10.44 13.18 20.11
CA SER A 112 -9.73 14.01 21.10
C SER A 112 -10.33 15.41 21.21
N LEU A 113 -10.81 15.99 20.10
CA LEU A 113 -11.47 17.30 20.09
C LEU A 113 -12.83 17.25 20.79
N ALA A 114 -13.58 16.17 20.63
CA ALA A 114 -14.85 15.98 21.33
C ALA A 114 -14.65 15.85 22.86
N ILE A 115 -13.64 15.10 23.29
CA ILE A 115 -13.27 15.00 24.72
C ILE A 115 -12.83 16.37 25.25
N LEU A 116 -12.01 17.08 24.48
CA LEU A 116 -11.48 18.38 24.89
C LEU A 116 -12.60 19.42 25.04
N GLU A 117 -13.56 19.43 24.12
CA GLU A 117 -14.74 20.30 24.20
C GLU A 117 -15.63 19.96 25.40
N LEU A 118 -15.79 18.66 25.72
CA LEU A 118 -16.50 18.24 26.92
C LEU A 118 -15.76 18.68 28.19
N ALA A 119 -14.45 18.52 28.25
CA ALA A 119 -13.64 18.98 29.38
C ALA A 119 -13.72 20.51 29.55
N ARG A 120 -13.79 21.26 28.44
CA ARG A 120 -14.02 22.70 28.43
C ARG A 120 -15.40 23.08 28.97
N SER A 121 -16.47 22.36 28.57
CA SER A 121 -17.84 22.66 29.02
C SER A 121 -18.02 22.43 30.52
N TYR A 122 -17.31 21.45 31.09
CA TYR A 122 -17.23 21.22 32.55
C TYR A 122 -16.19 22.11 33.27
N SER A 123 -15.54 23.05 32.57
CA SER A 123 -14.51 23.95 33.13
C SER A 123 -13.34 23.22 33.79
N LEU A 124 -13.01 22.01 33.32
CA LEU A 124 -11.90 21.20 33.84
C LEU A 124 -10.52 21.68 33.35
N ILE A 125 -10.50 22.52 32.31
CA ILE A 125 -9.28 22.98 31.64
C ILE A 125 -9.33 24.50 31.48
N HIS A 126 -8.26 25.19 31.86
CA HIS A 126 -8.12 26.63 31.63
C HIS A 126 -8.09 26.96 30.13
N ALA A 127 -8.74 28.06 29.76
CA ALA A 127 -8.95 28.45 28.36
C ALA A 127 -7.67 28.49 27.48
N PRO A 128 -6.49 28.96 27.95
CA PRO A 128 -5.27 28.95 27.14
C PRO A 128 -4.80 27.53 26.80
N TYR A 129 -4.87 26.59 27.76
CA TYR A 129 -4.45 25.21 27.56
C TYR A 129 -5.38 24.47 26.61
N ASN A 130 -6.69 24.70 26.74
CA ASN A 130 -7.67 24.17 25.79
C ASN A 130 -7.33 24.59 24.36
N GLN A 131 -7.03 25.88 24.16
CA GLN A 131 -6.68 26.41 22.85
C GLN A 131 -5.38 25.79 22.30
N ILE A 132 -4.35 25.67 23.13
CA ILE A 132 -3.08 25.03 22.75
C ILE A 132 -3.31 23.59 22.30
N MET A 133 -4.11 22.82 23.04
CA MET A 133 -4.43 21.43 22.71
C MET A 133 -5.22 21.30 21.40
N VAL A 134 -6.24 22.15 21.18
CA VAL A 134 -6.99 22.19 19.90
C VAL A 134 -6.04 22.43 18.74
N VAL A 135 -5.13 23.41 18.87
CA VAL A 135 -4.16 23.75 17.83
C VAL A 135 -3.23 22.58 17.54
N ILE A 136 -2.69 21.91 18.56
CA ILE A 136 -1.81 20.74 18.38
C ILE A 136 -2.54 19.65 17.58
N ILE A 137 -3.80 19.35 17.94
CA ILE A 137 -4.59 18.34 17.25
C ILE A 137 -4.78 18.74 15.77
N VAL A 138 -5.22 19.96 15.50
CA VAL A 138 -5.48 20.43 14.13
C VAL A 138 -4.21 20.45 13.28
N ILE A 139 -3.09 20.94 13.83
CA ILE A 139 -1.81 20.94 13.12
C ILE A 139 -1.37 19.50 12.81
N SER A 140 -1.53 18.55 13.75
CA SER A 140 -1.28 17.13 13.49
C SER A 140 -2.11 16.58 12.33
N MET A 141 -3.39 16.95 12.24
CA MET A 141 -4.27 16.54 11.14
C MET A 141 -3.83 17.12 9.80
N ILE A 142 -3.34 18.36 9.77
CA ILE A 142 -2.83 19.00 8.54
C ILE A 142 -1.53 18.32 8.07
N PHE A 143 -0.64 17.94 8.98
CA PHE A 143 0.62 17.27 8.63
C PHE A 143 0.43 15.83 8.16
N THR A 144 -0.55 15.12 8.70
CA THR A 144 -0.78 13.69 8.39
C THR A 144 -0.94 13.38 6.90
N PRO A 145 -1.80 14.06 6.10
CA PRO A 145 -1.93 13.77 4.67
C PRO A 145 -0.64 14.02 3.91
N ILE A 146 0.20 14.96 4.35
CA ILE A 146 1.52 15.22 3.77
C ILE A 146 2.45 14.02 4.04
N ILE A 147 2.46 13.51 5.28
CA ILE A 147 3.21 12.31 5.66
C ILE A 147 2.75 11.10 4.83
N LEU A 148 1.43 10.89 4.71
CA LEU A 148 0.85 9.79 3.93
C LEU A 148 1.21 9.85 2.45
N LYS A 149 1.17 11.05 1.84
CA LYS A 149 1.56 11.27 0.44
C LYS A 149 3.02 10.90 0.17
N HIS A 150 3.90 11.13 1.15
CA HIS A 150 5.33 10.85 1.05
C HIS A 150 5.76 9.57 1.78
N LEU A 151 4.81 8.75 2.23
CA LEU A 151 5.04 7.61 3.12
C LEU A 151 6.12 6.66 2.59
N THR A 152 6.00 6.23 1.33
CA THR A 152 6.97 5.31 0.71
C THR A 152 8.37 5.93 0.64
N ARG A 153 8.48 7.20 0.25
CA ARG A 153 9.76 7.90 0.14
C ARG A 153 10.43 8.09 1.51
N ILE A 154 9.66 8.42 2.53
CA ILE A 154 10.15 8.56 3.92
C ILE A 154 10.62 7.20 4.45
N THR A 155 9.84 6.14 4.20
CA THR A 155 10.16 4.78 4.64
C THR A 155 11.42 4.26 3.97
N ASP A 156 11.55 4.45 2.65
CA ASP A 156 12.72 4.02 1.88
C ASP A 156 13.99 4.79 2.24
N TRP A 157 13.86 6.04 2.70
CA TRP A 157 14.98 6.84 3.20
C TRP A 157 15.44 6.40 4.60
N LEU A 158 14.51 6.08 5.50
CA LEU A 158 14.81 5.67 6.88
C LEU A 158 15.29 4.22 6.98
N ILE A 159 14.76 3.34 6.14
CA ILE A 159 15.14 1.94 6.06
C ILE A 159 15.46 1.66 4.58
N PRO A 160 16.68 2.00 4.12
CA PRO A 160 17.11 1.56 2.80
C PRO A 160 17.00 0.04 2.75
N VAL A 161 16.54 -0.47 1.61
CA VAL A 161 16.50 -1.91 1.36
C VAL A 161 17.94 -2.40 1.44
N THR A 162 18.31 -3.04 2.55
CA THR A 162 19.61 -3.71 2.67
C THR A 162 19.55 -4.96 1.79
N GLU A 163 20.61 -5.15 1.00
CA GLU A 163 20.82 -6.27 0.06
C GLU A 163 20.82 -7.66 0.75
N GLU A 164 20.72 -7.71 2.07
CA GLU A 164 20.89 -8.91 2.91
C GLU A 164 19.73 -9.93 2.85
N ASP A 165 18.58 -9.58 2.27
CA ASP A 165 17.46 -10.53 2.10
C ASP A 165 17.40 -11.15 0.69
N ALA A 166 18.40 -10.90 -0.17
CA ALA A 166 18.49 -11.55 -1.49
C ALA A 166 19.39 -12.78 -1.39
N ILE A 167 18.80 -13.96 -1.26
CA ILE A 167 19.49 -15.20 -1.61
C ILE A 167 19.66 -15.16 -3.13
N ILE A 168 20.70 -14.49 -3.60
CA ILE A 168 21.13 -14.56 -5.00
C ILE A 168 21.94 -15.84 -5.08
N PRO A 169 21.47 -16.89 -5.78
CA PRO A 169 22.25 -18.11 -5.90
C PRO A 169 23.64 -17.80 -6.45
N GLU A 170 24.66 -18.49 -5.92
CA GLU A 170 26.07 -18.19 -6.20
C GLU A 170 26.39 -18.18 -7.71
N TYR A 171 25.68 -18.97 -8.51
CA TYR A 171 25.85 -19.00 -9.97
C TYR A 171 25.42 -17.70 -10.66
N ILE A 172 24.47 -16.93 -10.12
CA ILE A 172 24.10 -15.60 -10.64
C ILE A 172 25.24 -14.63 -10.38
N SER A 173 25.83 -14.67 -9.18
CA SER A 173 26.97 -13.80 -8.83
C SER A 173 28.20 -14.02 -9.72
N LYS A 174 28.32 -15.20 -10.35
CA LYS A 174 29.42 -15.57 -11.26
C LYS A 174 29.13 -15.33 -12.74
N GLY A 175 27.96 -14.79 -13.08
CA GLY A 175 27.58 -14.50 -14.47
C GLY A 175 26.98 -15.69 -15.20
N ILE A 176 25.68 -15.90 -14.97
CA ILE A 176 24.87 -16.94 -15.59
C ILE A 176 24.66 -16.71 -17.11
N LYS A 177 24.56 -17.81 -17.86
CA LYS A 177 24.26 -17.85 -19.30
C LYS A 177 23.24 -18.96 -19.59
N ASP A 178 22.58 -18.85 -20.75
CA ASP A 178 21.60 -19.84 -21.24
C ASP A 178 20.41 -20.11 -20.30
N HIS A 179 20.06 -19.10 -19.52
CA HIS A 179 18.95 -19.14 -18.56
C HIS A 179 17.71 -18.39 -19.08
N VAL A 180 16.59 -18.54 -18.39
CA VAL A 180 15.37 -17.78 -18.63
C VAL A 180 15.28 -16.60 -17.67
N VAL A 181 14.98 -15.40 -18.17
CA VAL A 181 14.66 -14.25 -17.31
C VAL A 181 13.14 -14.10 -17.23
N ILE A 182 12.60 -14.03 -16.03
CA ILE A 182 11.19 -13.75 -15.78
C ILE A 182 11.07 -12.33 -15.20
N LEU A 183 10.37 -11.45 -15.90
CA LEU A 183 10.10 -10.09 -15.45
C LEU A 183 8.69 -10.05 -14.88
N GLY A 184 8.58 -10.02 -13.55
CA GLY A 184 7.33 -10.15 -12.81
C GLY A 184 7.18 -11.52 -12.14
N TYR A 185 6.78 -11.50 -10.88
CA TYR A 185 6.57 -12.63 -9.99
C TYR A 185 5.15 -12.59 -9.39
N GLY A 186 4.17 -12.21 -10.21
CA GLY A 186 2.74 -12.43 -9.94
C GLY A 186 2.38 -13.91 -10.01
N GLU A 187 1.09 -14.24 -10.07
CA GLU A 187 0.63 -15.64 -10.09
C GLU A 187 1.22 -16.45 -11.26
N PHE A 188 1.25 -15.85 -12.45
CA PHE A 188 1.84 -16.46 -13.63
C PHE A 188 3.37 -16.63 -13.50
N GLY A 189 4.07 -15.59 -13.02
CA GLY A 189 5.52 -15.63 -12.80
C GLY A 189 5.94 -16.65 -11.74
N GLN A 190 5.15 -16.79 -10.67
CA GLN A 190 5.32 -17.82 -9.63
C GLN A 190 5.14 -19.23 -10.21
N SER A 191 4.11 -19.42 -11.04
CA SER A 191 3.84 -20.71 -11.68
C SER A 191 4.95 -21.11 -12.65
N LEU A 192 5.48 -20.15 -13.42
CA LEU A 192 6.64 -20.37 -14.28
C LEU A 192 7.90 -20.69 -13.50
N ALA A 193 8.22 -19.92 -12.45
CA ALA A 193 9.39 -20.17 -11.61
C ALA A 193 9.33 -21.59 -10.99
N LYS A 194 8.16 -21.99 -10.49
CA LYS A 194 7.93 -23.34 -9.98
C LYS A 194 8.18 -24.40 -11.07
N ALA A 195 7.62 -24.23 -12.26
CA ALA A 195 7.79 -25.18 -13.37
C ALA A 195 9.26 -25.30 -13.80
N PHE A 196 9.97 -24.18 -13.98
CA PHE A 196 11.40 -24.22 -14.33
C PHE A 196 12.24 -24.89 -13.26
N ARG A 197 11.93 -24.67 -11.98
CA ARG A 197 12.59 -25.35 -10.87
C ARG A 197 12.35 -26.86 -10.88
N GLU A 198 11.12 -27.30 -11.15
CA GLU A 198 10.77 -28.73 -11.22
C GLU A 198 11.46 -29.43 -12.40
N GLU A 199 11.62 -28.73 -13.52
CA GLU A 199 12.36 -29.21 -14.71
C GLU A 199 13.89 -29.06 -14.57
N GLY A 200 14.40 -28.42 -13.50
CA GLY A 200 15.83 -28.18 -13.29
C GLY A 200 16.46 -27.16 -14.25
N GLU A 201 15.64 -26.33 -14.90
CA GLU A 201 16.08 -25.29 -15.83
C GLU A 201 16.60 -24.06 -15.08
N LEU A 202 17.62 -23.41 -15.64
CA LEU A 202 18.17 -22.18 -15.05
C LEU A 202 17.26 -20.99 -15.34
N TYR A 203 16.86 -20.26 -14.31
CA TYR A 203 16.10 -19.01 -14.43
C TYR A 203 16.55 -17.95 -13.43
N VAL A 204 16.10 -16.72 -13.66
CA VAL A 204 16.20 -15.60 -12.71
C VAL A 204 14.95 -14.74 -12.84
N VAL A 205 14.48 -14.20 -11.73
CA VAL A 205 13.28 -13.37 -11.65
C VAL A 205 13.68 -11.94 -11.27
N ALA A 206 13.07 -10.94 -11.89
CA ALA A 206 13.07 -9.57 -11.38
C ALA A 206 11.65 -9.15 -10.99
N GLU A 207 11.49 -8.69 -9.74
CA GLU A 207 10.20 -8.26 -9.20
C GLU A 207 10.34 -6.96 -8.42
N ARG A 208 9.42 -6.02 -8.66
CA ARG A 208 9.36 -4.71 -7.99
C ARG A 208 8.42 -4.70 -6.78
N ASP A 209 7.44 -5.60 -6.74
CA ASP A 209 6.52 -5.75 -5.63
C ASP A 209 7.20 -6.49 -4.48
N ILE A 210 7.21 -5.85 -3.31
CA ILE A 210 7.95 -6.36 -2.17
C ILE A 210 7.33 -7.64 -1.60
N HIS A 211 6.00 -7.80 -1.67
CA HIS A 211 5.32 -8.99 -1.18
C HIS A 211 5.63 -10.20 -2.06
N SER A 212 5.52 -10.04 -3.39
CA SER A 212 5.90 -11.07 -4.35
C SER A 212 7.39 -11.42 -4.26
N TYR A 213 8.26 -10.42 -4.11
CA TYR A 213 9.69 -10.64 -3.88
C TYR A 213 9.96 -11.57 -2.68
N HIS A 214 9.37 -11.27 -1.52
CA HIS A 214 9.57 -12.10 -0.33
C HIS A 214 9.00 -13.51 -0.47
N LYS A 215 7.90 -13.70 -1.23
CA LYS A 215 7.42 -15.05 -1.58
C LYS A 215 8.46 -15.82 -2.39
N GLY A 216 9.08 -15.19 -3.38
CA GLY A 216 10.15 -15.80 -4.17
C GLY A 216 11.36 -16.19 -3.31
N VAL A 217 11.78 -15.29 -2.41
CA VAL A 217 12.87 -15.60 -1.46
C VAL A 217 12.52 -16.78 -0.56
N ALA A 218 11.30 -16.81 0.00
CA ALA A 218 10.84 -17.91 0.84
C ALA A 218 10.74 -19.25 0.08
N ASN A 219 10.46 -19.20 -1.22
CA ASN A 219 10.45 -20.36 -2.11
C ASN A 219 11.86 -20.80 -2.54
N GLY A 220 12.92 -20.04 -2.21
CA GLY A 220 14.28 -20.30 -2.65
C GLY A 220 14.52 -19.95 -4.12
N ASP A 221 13.69 -19.09 -4.71
CA ASP A 221 13.84 -18.69 -6.10
C ASP A 221 15.00 -17.70 -6.31
N PRO A 222 15.70 -17.77 -7.46
CA PRO A 222 16.67 -16.76 -7.90
C PRO A 222 15.99 -15.42 -8.23
N ILE A 223 15.63 -14.64 -7.23
CA ILE A 223 14.83 -13.42 -7.39
C ILE A 223 15.60 -12.14 -7.01
N ILE A 224 15.44 -11.11 -7.84
CA ILE A 224 16.06 -9.80 -7.67
C ILE A 224 14.97 -8.76 -7.44
N PHE A 225 15.11 -7.98 -6.36
CA PHE A 225 14.20 -6.88 -6.09
C PHE A 225 14.53 -5.67 -6.97
N GLY A 226 13.60 -5.27 -7.84
CA GLY A 226 13.81 -4.10 -8.69
C GLY A 226 12.77 -3.91 -9.77
N ASN A 227 12.63 -2.66 -10.22
CA ASN A 227 11.83 -2.33 -11.38
C ASN A 227 12.58 -2.72 -12.66
N ALA A 228 11.99 -3.59 -13.48
CA ALA A 228 12.54 -4.00 -14.77
C ALA A 228 12.80 -2.83 -15.73
N LEU A 229 12.19 -1.65 -15.55
CA LEU A 229 12.50 -0.43 -16.32
C LEU A 229 13.85 0.20 -15.99
N LYS A 230 14.52 -0.22 -14.90
CA LYS A 230 15.85 0.25 -14.55
C LYS A 230 16.91 -0.62 -15.22
N LYS A 231 17.80 0.01 -15.98
CA LYS A 231 18.90 -0.68 -16.68
C LYS A 231 19.81 -1.46 -15.72
N GLU A 232 20.03 -0.99 -14.49
CA GLU A 232 20.84 -1.75 -13.52
C GLU A 232 20.16 -3.07 -13.13
N VAL A 233 18.84 -3.07 -12.92
CA VAL A 233 18.07 -4.27 -12.56
C VAL A 233 18.12 -5.28 -13.70
N LEU A 234 17.90 -4.87 -14.95
CA LEU A 234 18.05 -5.79 -16.09
C LEU A 234 19.47 -6.34 -16.22
N LYS A 235 20.50 -5.52 -16.00
CA LYS A 235 21.89 -6.01 -16.05
C LYS A 235 22.14 -7.09 -14.99
N SER A 236 21.57 -6.93 -13.80
CA SER A 236 21.72 -7.92 -12.71
C SER A 236 21.06 -9.27 -13.02
N THR A 237 20.08 -9.32 -13.92
CA THR A 237 19.49 -10.59 -14.41
C THR A 237 20.28 -11.24 -15.55
N TYR A 238 21.41 -10.65 -15.98
CA TYR A 238 22.18 -11.11 -17.14
C TYR A 238 21.33 -11.26 -18.42
N TYR A 239 20.32 -10.40 -18.59
CA TYR A 239 19.30 -10.52 -19.63
C TYR A 239 19.83 -10.66 -21.07
N LYS A 240 20.98 -10.06 -21.39
CA LYS A 240 21.62 -10.20 -22.71
C LYS A 240 22.14 -11.61 -23.00
N SER A 241 22.54 -12.34 -21.97
CA SER A 241 23.05 -13.72 -22.06
C SER A 241 21.95 -14.77 -21.85
N ALA A 242 20.71 -14.33 -21.63
CA ALA A 242 19.56 -15.21 -21.48
C ALA A 242 19.17 -15.87 -22.80
N ARG A 243 18.65 -17.10 -22.69
CA ARG A 243 18.05 -17.87 -23.79
C ARG A 243 16.72 -17.25 -24.21
N ARG A 244 15.86 -16.94 -23.24
CA ARG A 244 14.55 -16.29 -23.41
C ARG A 244 14.28 -15.33 -22.26
N ILE A 245 13.44 -14.33 -22.53
CA ILE A 245 12.94 -13.38 -21.54
C ILE A 245 11.42 -13.43 -21.58
N ILE A 246 10.80 -13.71 -20.44
CA ILE A 246 9.35 -13.74 -20.28
C ILE A 246 8.93 -12.47 -19.54
N VAL A 247 8.10 -11.65 -20.18
CA VAL A 247 7.51 -10.44 -19.59
C VAL A 247 6.12 -10.78 -19.05
N ALA A 248 6.02 -10.89 -17.72
CA ALA A 248 4.83 -11.27 -16.97
C ALA A 248 4.39 -10.13 -16.04
N ILE A 249 4.18 -8.94 -16.62
CA ILE A 249 3.82 -7.71 -15.89
C ILE A 249 2.36 -7.37 -16.15
N ASP A 250 1.52 -7.36 -15.13
CA ASP A 250 0.07 -7.16 -15.30
C ASP A 250 -0.33 -5.72 -15.68
N ASN A 251 0.56 -4.74 -15.52
CA ASN A 251 0.27 -3.35 -15.91
C ASN A 251 0.61 -3.12 -17.39
N PRO A 252 -0.36 -2.87 -18.29
CA PRO A 252 -0.11 -2.81 -19.74
C PRO A 252 0.87 -1.71 -20.16
N LYS A 253 0.81 -0.53 -19.50
CA LYS A 253 1.72 0.58 -19.79
C LYS A 253 3.17 0.23 -19.47
N LYS A 254 3.41 -0.35 -18.28
CA LYS A 254 4.76 -0.76 -17.86
C LYS A 254 5.29 -1.91 -18.70
N LEU A 255 4.43 -2.86 -19.04
CA LEU A 255 4.76 -3.96 -19.93
C LEU A 255 5.24 -3.41 -21.28
N TYR A 256 4.49 -2.48 -21.88
CA TYR A 256 4.87 -1.83 -23.14
C TYR A 256 6.24 -1.13 -23.06
N GLU A 257 6.47 -0.34 -22.01
CA GLU A 257 7.75 0.35 -21.79
C GLU A 257 8.93 -0.62 -21.61
N VAL A 258 8.73 -1.73 -20.88
CA VAL A 258 9.75 -2.78 -20.72
C VAL A 258 10.05 -3.44 -22.06
N CYS A 259 9.02 -3.76 -22.85
CA CYS A 259 9.18 -4.37 -24.16
C CYS A 259 10.02 -3.49 -25.11
N ILE A 260 9.75 -2.18 -25.18
CA ILE A 260 10.55 -1.24 -25.99
C ILE A 260 12.02 -1.30 -25.56
N MET A 261 12.28 -1.17 -24.26
CA MET A 261 13.66 -1.14 -23.75
C MET A 261 14.40 -2.47 -23.98
N LEU A 262 13.70 -3.61 -23.95
CA LEU A 262 14.29 -4.90 -24.30
C LEU A 262 14.66 -4.96 -25.79
N LEU A 263 13.76 -4.51 -26.67
CA LEU A 263 13.95 -4.47 -28.13
C LEU A 263 15.10 -3.56 -28.56
N GLU A 264 15.48 -2.57 -27.75
CA GLU A 264 16.69 -1.75 -28.00
C GLU A 264 17.99 -2.56 -27.95
N SER A 265 17.99 -3.73 -27.29
CA SER A 265 19.24 -4.43 -26.96
C SER A 265 19.22 -5.94 -27.20
N ILE A 266 18.06 -6.53 -27.49
CA ILE A 266 17.88 -7.97 -27.68
C ILE A 266 16.90 -8.22 -28.85
N PRO A 267 17.13 -9.26 -29.69
CA PRO A 267 16.19 -9.65 -30.74
C PRO A 267 14.78 -9.97 -30.21
N SER A 268 13.75 -9.59 -30.98
CA SER A 268 12.33 -9.83 -30.64
C SER A 268 12.02 -11.31 -30.43
N GLU A 269 12.67 -12.21 -31.15
CA GLU A 269 12.55 -13.67 -31.05
C GLU A 269 12.81 -14.19 -29.63
N LYS A 270 13.66 -13.50 -28.84
CA LYS A 270 13.98 -13.92 -27.47
C LYS A 270 12.93 -13.50 -26.45
N ILE A 271 12.01 -12.62 -26.82
CA ILE A 271 11.04 -12.01 -25.91
C ILE A 271 9.70 -12.74 -26.05
N ILE A 272 9.21 -13.22 -24.91
CA ILE A 272 7.88 -13.81 -24.77
C ILE A 272 7.09 -12.87 -23.87
N VAL A 273 5.93 -12.43 -24.33
CA VAL A 273 5.10 -11.48 -23.58
C VAL A 273 3.78 -12.14 -23.23
N LYS A 274 3.39 -12.07 -21.96
CA LYS A 274 2.06 -12.48 -21.50
C LYS A 274 1.17 -11.24 -21.39
N VAL A 275 -0.01 -11.30 -22.00
CA VAL A 275 -1.07 -10.28 -21.88
C VAL A 275 -2.38 -10.94 -21.46
N HIS A 276 -3.29 -10.17 -20.86
CA HIS A 276 -4.57 -10.71 -20.40
C HIS A 276 -5.58 -10.90 -21.53
N SER A 277 -5.62 -9.93 -22.46
CA SER A 277 -6.67 -9.87 -23.48
C SER A 277 -6.13 -9.62 -24.88
N HIS A 278 -6.93 -9.94 -25.90
CA HIS A 278 -6.60 -9.65 -27.29
C HIS A 278 -6.44 -8.13 -27.52
N ARG A 279 -7.14 -7.29 -26.76
CA ARG A 279 -6.97 -5.83 -26.85
C ARG A 279 -5.55 -5.39 -26.48
N GLU A 280 -5.01 -5.94 -25.40
CA GLU A 280 -3.62 -5.65 -24.98
C GLU A 280 -2.59 -6.18 -25.99
N LYS A 281 -2.89 -7.30 -26.67
CA LYS A 281 -2.06 -7.78 -27.79
C LYS A 281 -2.03 -6.77 -28.94
N MET A 282 -3.16 -6.16 -29.29
CA MET A 282 -3.21 -5.13 -30.34
C MET A 282 -2.36 -3.91 -30.01
N ASP A 283 -2.32 -3.51 -28.74
CA ASP A 283 -1.49 -2.39 -28.27
C ASP A 283 0.03 -2.67 -28.48
N LEU A 284 0.43 -3.93 -28.61
CA LEU A 284 1.81 -4.37 -28.81
C LEU A 284 2.16 -4.69 -30.28
N GLU A 285 1.21 -4.66 -31.21
CA GLU A 285 1.43 -5.05 -32.62
C GLU A 285 2.57 -4.25 -33.27
N ASN A 286 2.68 -2.96 -32.92
CA ASN A 286 3.73 -2.07 -33.43
C ASN A 286 5.15 -2.51 -33.02
N LEU A 287 5.29 -3.30 -31.95
CA LEU A 287 6.59 -3.74 -31.42
C LEU A 287 7.15 -4.98 -32.14
N LYS A 288 6.38 -5.63 -33.03
CA LYS A 288 6.80 -6.81 -33.81
C LYS A 288 7.40 -7.94 -32.95
N ILE A 289 6.86 -8.14 -31.76
CA ILE A 289 7.24 -9.26 -30.89
C ILE A 289 6.59 -10.53 -31.43
N GLU A 290 7.39 -11.57 -31.65
CA GLU A 290 6.92 -12.79 -32.31
C GLU A 290 6.03 -13.65 -31.41
N THR A 291 6.35 -13.75 -30.12
CA THR A 291 5.62 -14.62 -29.19
C THR A 291 4.86 -13.79 -28.16
N ILE A 292 3.55 -13.62 -28.40
CA ILE A 292 2.62 -13.00 -27.45
C ILE A 292 1.58 -14.03 -27.03
N ILE A 293 1.56 -14.36 -25.75
CA ILE A 293 0.60 -15.29 -25.13
C ILE A 293 -0.57 -14.48 -24.59
N VAL A 294 -1.77 -14.74 -25.11
CA VAL A 294 -3.02 -14.12 -24.64
C VAL A 294 -3.69 -15.07 -23.67
N GLU A 295 -3.70 -14.70 -22.39
CA GLU A 295 -4.22 -15.55 -21.30
C GLU A 295 -5.66 -15.99 -21.55
N ASN A 296 -6.57 -15.07 -21.87
CA ASN A 296 -7.97 -15.42 -22.10
C ASN A 296 -8.18 -16.40 -23.26
N GLU A 297 -7.37 -16.33 -24.32
CA GLU A 297 -7.46 -17.27 -25.45
C GLU A 297 -6.99 -18.66 -25.07
N VAL A 298 -5.87 -18.75 -24.35
CA VAL A 298 -5.32 -20.04 -23.89
C VAL A 298 -6.28 -20.69 -22.90
N THR A 299 -6.79 -19.91 -21.93
CA THR A 299 -7.69 -20.41 -20.89
C THR A 299 -9.06 -20.81 -21.47
N SER A 300 -9.61 -20.03 -22.41
CA SER A 300 -10.88 -20.40 -23.07
C SER A 300 -10.75 -21.64 -23.96
N LYS A 301 -9.63 -21.80 -24.66
CA LYS A 301 -9.35 -23.01 -25.44
C LYS A 301 -9.23 -24.24 -24.55
N ALA A 302 -8.51 -24.14 -23.43
CA ALA A 302 -8.41 -25.23 -22.45
C ALA A 302 -9.78 -25.60 -21.85
N ALA A 303 -10.62 -24.61 -21.55
CA ALA A 303 -11.99 -24.85 -21.07
C ALA A 303 -12.86 -25.57 -22.12
N LEU A 304 -12.74 -25.18 -23.40
CA LEU A 304 -13.43 -25.84 -24.50
C LEU A 304 -13.00 -27.30 -24.65
N GLU A 305 -11.69 -27.57 -24.61
CA GLU A 305 -11.14 -28.92 -24.70
C GLU A 305 -11.64 -29.81 -23.55
N ALA A 306 -11.70 -29.28 -22.32
CA ALA A 306 -12.24 -30.00 -21.17
C ALA A 306 -13.73 -30.35 -21.34
N CYS A 307 -14.55 -29.45 -21.89
CA CYS A 307 -15.96 -29.71 -22.18
C CYS A 307 -16.20 -30.72 -23.30
N LEU A 308 -15.27 -30.85 -24.25
CA LEU A 308 -15.37 -31.79 -25.37
C LEU A 308 -14.87 -33.20 -25.02
N GLN A 309 -14.13 -33.34 -23.92
CA GLN A 309 -13.63 -34.62 -23.41
C GLN A 309 -14.57 -35.27 -22.37
N SER A 310 -15.62 -34.57 -21.95
CA SER A 310 -16.72 -35.08 -21.10
C SER A 310 -17.92 -35.55 -21.93
#